data_AF-A0A9R0T7T0-F1
#
_entry.id   AF-A0A9R0T7T0-F1
#
_cell.length_a   1.000
_cell.length_b   1.000
_cell.length_c   1.000
_cell.angle_alpha   90.00
_cell.angle_beta   90.00
_cell.angle_gamma   90.00
#
_symmetry.space_group_name_H-M   'P 1'
#
loop_
_entity.id
_entity.type
_entity.pdbx_description
1 polymer ?
#
loop_
_entity_poly.entity_id
_entity_poly.type
_entity_poly.pdbx_seq_one_letter_code
_entity_poly.pdbx_strand_id
1 'polypeptide(L)'
;MPRTVSDGGEDFDGDVSSQPGSRRHTDSNSTHHHHGYKVGFPPVKGLFAEFADGVKETFFADDPLREYKDQPRSKKLWLSLVHLFPVLDWGRSYTFGKFKGDLVAGLTIASLCIPQDIGYAKLANLQPHVGLYSSFVPPLIYALMGSSRDIAIGPVAVVSLLLGTLLQEEIDPVKNPLEYSRLAFTATFFAGITQAMLGFFRLGFIIEFLSHAAIVGFMAGAAITIALQQLKGFLGIAKFTKKSDIISVMESVWGNVHHGCNWQTILIGASFLAFLLTTKYMDNSGQEE
;
A
#
# COMPACT_ATOMS: atom_id res chain seq x y z
N MET A 1 31.02 -14.31 48.91
CA MET A 1 31.67 -15.43 49.61
C MET A 1 30.86 -16.70 49.39
N PRO A 2 31.53 -17.86 49.23
CA PRO A 2 31.14 -18.96 48.33
C PRO A 2 30.59 -20.18 49.08
N ARG A 3 30.10 -21.21 48.35
CA ARG A 3 30.40 -22.65 48.60
C ARG A 3 30.13 -23.50 47.35
N THR A 4 30.84 -24.62 47.33
CA THR A 4 31.30 -25.47 46.23
C THR A 4 30.72 -26.89 46.28
N VAL A 5 30.62 -27.53 45.11
CA VAL A 5 30.95 -28.96 44.79
C VAL A 5 30.06 -30.13 45.27
N SER A 6 29.65 -30.99 44.32
CA SER A 6 29.79 -32.48 44.26
C SER A 6 29.21 -32.90 42.90
N ASP A 7 29.95 -33.47 41.94
CA ASP A 7 30.62 -34.78 41.82
C ASP A 7 29.68 -36.00 41.82
N GLY A 8 29.91 -36.92 40.89
CA GLY A 8 29.15 -38.16 40.72
C GLY A 8 29.12 -38.63 39.27
N GLY A 9 30.17 -39.33 38.83
CA GLY A 9 30.13 -40.21 37.66
C GLY A 9 29.96 -41.67 38.08
N GLU A 10 29.30 -42.48 37.25
CA GLU A 10 29.39 -43.94 37.27
C GLU A 10 29.21 -44.47 35.82
N ASP A 11 30.29 -45.03 35.27
CA ASP A 11 30.27 -46.05 34.21
C ASP A 11 29.89 -47.40 34.86
N PHE A 12 29.20 -48.29 34.14
CA PHE A 12 29.63 -49.69 33.89
C PHE A 12 28.51 -50.57 33.26
N ASP A 13 28.90 -51.17 32.13
CA ASP A 13 28.62 -52.51 31.55
C ASP A 13 27.34 -53.32 31.83
N GLY A 14 26.90 -53.97 30.74
CA GLY A 14 26.02 -55.13 30.77
C GLY A 14 26.00 -55.86 29.42
N ASP A 15 26.98 -56.74 29.22
CA ASP A 15 27.04 -57.70 28.10
C ASP A 15 26.25 -58.98 28.42
N VAL A 16 26.06 -59.88 27.43
CA VAL A 16 25.69 -61.33 27.52
C VAL A 16 24.27 -61.76 27.03
N SER A 17 24.27 -62.25 25.78
CA SER A 17 23.94 -63.63 25.32
C SER A 17 22.50 -64.16 25.11
N SER A 18 22.27 -64.57 23.84
CA SER A 18 21.68 -65.84 23.31
C SER A 18 20.25 -66.30 23.64
N GLN A 19 19.38 -66.44 22.63
CA GLN A 19 18.99 -67.73 21.98
C GLN A 19 17.86 -67.56 20.92
N PRO A 20 17.63 -68.57 20.03
CA PRO A 20 17.05 -68.37 18.71
C PRO A 20 15.63 -68.95 18.51
N GLY A 21 14.96 -68.50 17.44
CA GLY A 21 14.04 -69.33 16.65
C GLY A 21 12.54 -69.06 16.82
N SER A 22 11.91 -68.50 15.77
CA SER A 22 10.84 -69.19 15.02
C SER A 22 10.40 -68.37 13.81
N ARG A 23 10.22 -69.07 12.70
CA ARG A 23 9.80 -68.61 11.37
C ARG A 23 8.36 -68.10 11.36
N ARG A 24 8.09 -67.00 10.64
CA ARG A 24 7.35 -67.00 9.35
C ARG A 24 7.14 -65.58 8.79
N HIS A 25 7.66 -65.38 7.56
CA HIS A 25 7.14 -64.54 6.48
C HIS A 25 5.59 -64.48 6.45
N THR A 26 4.89 -63.41 6.08
CA THR A 26 5.13 -62.40 5.02
C THR A 26 4.11 -61.27 5.16
N ASP A 27 4.57 -60.04 4.99
CA ASP A 27 3.99 -58.88 4.28
C ASP A 27 2.49 -58.52 4.38
N SER A 28 2.24 -57.35 4.98
CA SER A 28 1.48 -56.28 4.32
C SER A 28 1.85 -54.93 4.95
N ASN A 29 2.50 -54.09 4.14
CA ASN A 29 3.29 -52.93 4.50
C ASN A 29 2.39 -51.66 4.60
N SER A 30 2.21 -51.11 5.80
CA SER A 30 1.58 -49.80 6.01
C SER A 30 2.11 -49.16 7.29
N THR A 31 3.21 -48.41 7.20
CA THR A 31 3.64 -47.51 8.28
C THR A 31 4.29 -46.24 7.74
N HIS A 32 3.69 -45.12 8.11
CA HIS A 32 4.14 -43.75 7.94
C HIS A 32 5.60 -43.55 8.37
N HIS A 33 6.45 -43.03 7.47
CA HIS A 33 7.77 -42.51 7.84
C HIS A 33 7.65 -41.05 8.32
N HIS A 34 7.68 -40.84 9.63
CA HIS A 34 7.99 -39.53 10.22
C HIS A 34 9.49 -39.24 10.03
N HIS A 35 9.83 -38.35 9.09
CA HIS A 35 11.17 -37.76 9.02
C HIS A 35 11.28 -36.65 10.06
N GLY A 36 12.02 -36.90 11.14
CA GLY A 36 12.36 -35.89 12.13
C GLY A 36 13.35 -34.87 11.56
N TYR A 37 12.92 -33.63 11.38
CA TYR A 37 13.82 -32.50 11.09
C TYR A 37 14.63 -32.17 12.35
N LYS A 38 15.92 -32.51 12.37
CA LYS A 38 16.86 -31.96 13.36
C LYS A 38 17.19 -30.52 12.99
N VAL A 39 16.47 -29.57 13.59
CA VAL A 39 16.87 -28.15 13.61
C VAL A 39 18.14 -28.02 14.46
N GLY A 40 19.27 -27.77 13.81
CA GLY A 40 20.50 -27.40 14.50
C GLY A 40 20.38 -25.97 15.05
N PHE A 41 20.78 -25.76 16.30
CA PHE A 41 20.83 -24.42 16.89
C PHE A 41 21.83 -23.57 16.09
N PRO A 42 21.48 -22.32 15.71
CA PRO A 42 22.39 -21.44 15.00
C PRO A 42 23.62 -21.14 15.86
N PRO A 43 24.83 -21.03 15.27
CA PRO A 43 26.02 -20.67 16.01
C PRO A 43 25.85 -19.28 16.63
N VAL A 44 26.30 -19.09 17.87
CA VAL A 44 26.29 -17.79 18.56
C VAL A 44 27.13 -16.78 17.76
N LYS A 45 26.45 -15.90 17.02
CA LYS A 45 27.06 -14.75 16.33
C LYS A 45 27.07 -13.58 17.33
N GLY A 46 28.10 -12.73 17.27
CA GLY A 46 28.17 -11.55 18.13
C GLY A 46 27.06 -10.54 17.80
N LEU A 47 26.59 -9.76 18.79
CA LEU A 47 25.49 -8.78 18.64
C LEU A 47 25.64 -7.84 17.44
N PHE A 48 26.87 -7.40 17.13
CA PHE A 48 27.11 -6.55 15.97
C PHE A 48 27.04 -7.33 14.64
N ALA A 49 27.41 -8.61 14.63
CA ALA A 49 27.26 -9.48 13.47
C ALA A 49 25.79 -9.89 13.26
N GLU A 50 25.02 -10.05 14.34
CA GLU A 50 23.57 -10.30 14.27
C GLU A 50 22.80 -9.05 13.84
N PHE A 51 23.20 -7.87 14.32
CA PHE A 51 22.66 -6.60 13.83
C PHE A 51 23.06 -6.35 12.38
N ALA A 52 24.32 -6.57 12.01
CA ALA A 52 24.78 -6.41 10.64
C ALA A 52 24.15 -7.45 9.69
N ASP A 53 23.95 -8.70 10.13
CA ASP A 53 23.22 -9.71 9.38
C ASP A 53 21.74 -9.36 9.30
N GLY A 54 21.10 -8.88 10.37
CA GLY A 54 19.70 -8.45 10.36
C GLY A 54 19.49 -7.22 9.47
N VAL A 55 20.41 -6.26 9.46
CA VAL A 55 20.42 -5.15 8.52
C VAL A 55 20.67 -5.67 7.11
N LYS A 56 21.66 -6.54 6.89
CA LYS A 56 21.95 -7.10 5.56
C LYS A 56 20.80 -7.95 5.03
N GLU A 57 20.11 -8.70 5.87
CA GLU A 57 18.92 -9.48 5.55
C GLU A 57 17.74 -8.54 5.31
N THR A 58 17.56 -7.47 6.08
CA THR A 58 16.51 -6.48 5.80
C THR A 58 16.76 -5.73 4.49
N PHE A 59 18.01 -5.39 4.15
CA PHE A 59 18.36 -4.65 2.94
C PHE A 59 18.56 -5.56 1.69
N PHE A 60 18.90 -6.84 1.89
CA PHE A 60 19.29 -7.80 0.83
C PHE A 60 18.79 -9.24 1.06
N ALA A 61 17.67 -9.47 1.78
CA ALA A 61 17.07 -10.81 1.98
C ALA A 61 16.76 -11.45 0.62
N ASP A 62 16.15 -10.67 -0.26
CA ASP A 62 16.02 -11.00 -1.67
C ASP A 62 17.14 -10.33 -2.42
N ASP A 63 18.20 -11.10 -2.65
CA ASP A 63 19.20 -10.84 -3.68
C ASP A 63 18.64 -11.48 -4.97
N PRO A 64 17.78 -10.79 -5.75
CA PRO A 64 17.09 -11.40 -6.89
C PRO A 64 18.09 -11.97 -7.90
N LEU A 65 19.36 -11.52 -7.85
CA LEU A 65 20.45 -11.91 -8.73
C LEU A 65 21.09 -13.26 -8.41
N ARG A 66 20.77 -13.92 -7.28
CA ARG A 66 21.31 -15.26 -6.94
C ARG A 66 20.79 -16.37 -7.84
N GLU A 67 19.56 -16.27 -8.34
CA GLU A 67 19.00 -17.19 -9.36
C GLU A 67 19.61 -17.01 -10.77
N TYR A 68 20.39 -15.94 -10.98
CA TYR A 68 20.78 -15.47 -12.32
C TYR A 68 22.29 -15.47 -12.56
N LYS A 69 23.08 -16.11 -11.69
CA LYS A 69 24.55 -16.15 -11.80
C LYS A 69 25.03 -17.02 -12.99
N ASP A 70 24.24 -18.01 -13.41
CA ASP A 70 24.66 -19.05 -14.38
C ASP A 70 23.94 -19.00 -15.74
N GLN A 71 23.35 -17.87 -16.14
CA GLN A 71 22.61 -17.74 -17.41
C GLN A 71 23.32 -16.85 -18.45
N PRO A 72 23.15 -17.10 -19.77
CA PRO A 72 23.79 -16.33 -20.84
C PRO A 72 23.41 -14.83 -20.81
N ARG A 73 24.33 -13.96 -21.22
CA ARG A 73 24.21 -12.47 -21.14
C ARG A 73 22.90 -11.93 -21.73
N SER A 74 22.40 -12.53 -22.81
CA SER A 74 21.13 -12.15 -23.44
C SER A 74 19.93 -12.46 -22.54
N LYS A 75 19.92 -13.63 -21.89
CA LYS A 75 18.86 -14.04 -20.97
C LYS A 75 18.88 -13.20 -19.69
N LYS A 76 20.07 -12.82 -19.20
CA LYS A 76 20.22 -11.89 -18.07
C LYS A 76 19.67 -10.49 -18.37
N LEU A 77 19.93 -9.94 -19.56
CA LEU A 77 19.33 -8.67 -20.00
C LEU A 77 17.82 -8.78 -20.11
N TRP A 78 17.33 -9.89 -20.66
CA TRP A 78 15.89 -10.13 -20.82
C TRP A 78 15.17 -10.26 -19.48
N LEU A 79 15.76 -10.98 -18.52
CA LEU A 79 15.26 -11.14 -17.16
C LEU A 79 15.30 -9.81 -16.37
N SER A 80 16.36 -9.03 -16.53
CA SER A 80 16.43 -7.68 -15.95
C SER A 80 15.35 -6.76 -16.50
N LEU A 81 15.00 -6.90 -17.78
CA LEU A 81 13.94 -6.14 -18.42
C LEU A 81 12.55 -6.58 -17.93
N VAL A 82 12.34 -7.88 -17.71
CA VAL A 82 11.12 -8.42 -17.08
C VAL A 82 10.96 -7.94 -15.65
N HIS A 83 12.06 -7.84 -14.90
CA HIS A 83 12.03 -7.32 -13.53
C HIS A 83 11.68 -5.82 -13.48
N LEU A 84 12.14 -5.04 -14.47
CA LEU A 84 11.83 -3.62 -14.60
C LEU A 84 10.44 -3.36 -15.19
N PHE A 85 9.97 -4.24 -16.07
CA PHE A 85 8.66 -4.18 -16.73
C PHE A 85 7.91 -5.51 -16.51
N PRO A 86 7.27 -5.70 -15.36
CA PRO A 86 6.51 -6.92 -15.05
C PRO A 86 5.42 -7.24 -16.09
N VAL A 87 4.96 -6.23 -16.84
CA VAL A 87 4.05 -6.36 -18.00
C VAL A 87 4.51 -7.39 -19.03
N LEU A 88 5.81 -7.57 -19.22
CA LEU A 88 6.34 -8.52 -20.21
C LEU A 88 6.18 -9.98 -19.78
N ASP A 89 6.12 -10.25 -18.47
CA ASP A 89 5.88 -11.59 -17.93
C ASP A 89 4.39 -11.92 -17.94
N TRP A 90 3.60 -11.00 -17.38
CA TRP A 90 2.20 -11.24 -17.15
C TRP A 90 1.34 -11.09 -18.41
N GLY A 91 1.81 -10.30 -19.39
CA GLY A 91 1.17 -10.12 -20.69
C GLY A 91 1.19 -11.39 -21.55
N ARG A 92 2.19 -12.27 -21.36
CA ARG A 92 2.30 -13.53 -22.11
C ARG A 92 1.28 -14.59 -21.70
N SER A 93 0.89 -14.59 -20.44
CA SER A 93 -0.14 -15.49 -19.88
C SER A 93 -1.54 -14.87 -19.91
N TYR A 94 -1.69 -13.71 -20.55
CA TYR A 94 -2.95 -12.97 -20.57
C TYR A 94 -3.94 -13.57 -21.57
N THR A 95 -5.13 -13.92 -21.08
CA THR A 95 -6.18 -14.56 -21.87
C THR A 95 -7.31 -13.58 -22.15
N PHE A 96 -7.98 -13.71 -23.30
CA PHE A 96 -9.09 -12.85 -23.71
C PHE A 96 -10.28 -12.82 -22.72
N GLY A 97 -10.45 -13.88 -21.92
CA GLY A 97 -11.42 -13.89 -20.82
C GLY A 97 -11.11 -12.88 -19.72
N LYS A 98 -9.83 -12.75 -19.33
CA LYS A 98 -9.36 -11.75 -18.34
C LYS A 98 -9.53 -10.33 -18.87
N PHE A 99 -9.29 -10.12 -20.17
CA PHE A 99 -9.52 -8.83 -20.82
C PHE A 99 -10.94 -8.32 -20.67
N LYS A 100 -11.95 -9.18 -20.83
CA LYS A 100 -13.35 -8.76 -20.66
C LYS A 100 -13.64 -8.34 -19.22
N GLY A 101 -13.12 -9.08 -18.25
CA GLY A 101 -13.23 -8.74 -16.83
C GLY A 101 -12.55 -7.41 -16.50
N ASP A 102 -11.29 -7.27 -16.91
CA ASP A 102 -10.47 -6.07 -16.67
C ASP A 102 -11.04 -4.84 -17.38
N LEU A 103 -11.68 -5.00 -18.55
CA LEU A 103 -12.34 -3.91 -19.26
C LEU A 103 -13.57 -3.39 -18.49
N VAL A 104 -14.41 -4.29 -17.99
CA VAL A 104 -15.59 -3.91 -17.20
C VAL A 104 -15.16 -3.30 -15.86
N ALA A 105 -14.19 -3.92 -15.18
CA ALA A 105 -13.63 -3.39 -13.92
C ALA A 105 -12.97 -2.02 -14.14
N GLY A 106 -12.15 -1.88 -15.19
CA GLY A 106 -11.48 -0.64 -15.55
C GLY A 106 -12.47 0.47 -15.91
N LEU A 107 -13.53 0.17 -16.68
CA LEU A 107 -14.57 1.15 -16.98
C LEU A 107 -15.33 1.59 -15.73
N THR A 108 -15.61 0.65 -14.82
CA THR A 108 -16.25 0.93 -13.54
C THR A 108 -15.38 1.86 -12.68
N ILE A 109 -14.10 1.51 -12.50
CA ILE A 109 -13.14 2.32 -11.74
C ILE A 109 -12.96 3.70 -12.40
N ALA A 110 -12.79 3.76 -13.72
CA ALA A 110 -12.62 5.03 -14.44
C ALA A 110 -13.84 5.95 -14.27
N SER A 111 -15.06 5.41 -14.29
CA SER A 111 -16.28 6.20 -14.08
C SER A 111 -16.34 6.86 -12.69
N LEU A 112 -15.75 6.22 -11.68
CA LEU A 112 -15.67 6.73 -10.31
C LEU A 112 -14.49 7.69 -10.12
N CYS A 113 -13.32 7.38 -10.69
CA CYS A 113 -12.10 8.18 -10.54
C CYS A 113 -12.18 9.54 -11.24
N ILE A 114 -12.78 9.63 -12.43
CA ILE A 114 -12.86 10.89 -13.19
C ILE A 114 -13.48 12.05 -12.38
N PRO A 115 -14.71 11.93 -11.83
CA PRO A 115 -15.30 13.01 -11.05
C PRO A 115 -14.56 13.24 -9.72
N GLN A 116 -14.03 12.17 -9.11
CA GLN A 116 -13.26 12.25 -7.87
C GLN A 116 -11.99 13.11 -8.05
N ASP A 117 -11.23 12.86 -9.11
CA ASP A 117 -9.94 13.48 -9.36
C ASP A 117 -10.08 14.95 -9.81
N ILE A 118 -11.17 15.28 -10.52
CA ILE A 118 -11.59 16.68 -10.76
C ILE A 118 -11.85 17.40 -9.43
N GLY A 119 -12.48 16.71 -8.47
CA GLY A 119 -12.67 17.23 -7.11
C GLY A 119 -11.35 17.48 -6.40
N TYR A 120 -10.41 16.54 -6.50
CA TYR A 120 -9.09 16.64 -5.87
C TYR A 120 -8.23 17.77 -6.45
N ALA A 121 -8.30 18.00 -7.77
CA ALA A 121 -7.64 19.18 -8.37
C ALA A 121 -8.17 20.50 -7.79
N LYS A 122 -9.49 20.60 -7.56
CA LYS A 122 -10.09 21.79 -6.93
C LYS A 122 -9.65 21.96 -5.47
N LEU A 123 -9.44 20.86 -4.74
CA LEU A 123 -8.90 20.91 -3.38
C LEU A 123 -7.46 21.43 -3.34
N ALA A 124 -6.68 21.13 -4.38
CA ALA A 124 -5.32 21.66 -4.57
C ALA A 124 -5.29 23.08 -5.16
N ASN A 125 -6.43 23.77 -5.29
CA ASN A 125 -6.56 25.07 -5.98
C ASN A 125 -6.04 25.06 -7.44
N LEU A 126 -6.03 23.90 -8.09
CA LEU A 126 -5.62 23.73 -9.47
C LEU A 126 -6.82 23.65 -10.41
N GLN A 127 -6.57 23.86 -11.70
CA GLN A 127 -7.60 23.72 -12.71
C GLN A 127 -8.03 22.25 -12.88
N PRO A 128 -9.33 21.96 -13.13
CA PRO A 128 -9.85 20.60 -13.28
C PRO A 128 -9.11 19.70 -14.29
N HIS A 129 -8.59 20.29 -15.36
CA HIS A 129 -7.86 19.53 -16.39
C HIS A 129 -6.56 18.91 -15.86
N VAL A 130 -5.94 19.49 -14.83
CA VAL A 130 -4.74 18.92 -14.19
C VAL A 130 -5.09 17.63 -13.44
N GLY A 131 -6.27 17.60 -12.79
CA GLY A 131 -6.81 16.40 -12.16
C GLY A 131 -6.93 15.24 -13.14
N LEU A 132 -7.57 15.49 -14.29
CA LEU A 132 -7.72 14.50 -15.36
C LEU A 132 -6.38 13.96 -15.88
N TYR A 133 -5.37 14.81 -16.03
CA TYR A 133 -4.04 14.36 -16.43
C TYR A 133 -3.40 13.45 -15.36
N SER A 134 -3.58 13.77 -14.09
CA SER A 134 -3.11 12.94 -12.97
C SER A 134 -3.91 11.65 -12.77
N SER A 135 -5.12 11.54 -13.31
CA SER A 135 -5.93 10.31 -13.29
C SER A 135 -5.51 9.28 -14.33
N PHE A 136 -4.97 9.73 -15.45
CA PHE A 136 -4.70 8.87 -16.60
C PHE A 136 -3.22 8.49 -16.70
N VAL A 137 -2.33 9.48 -16.57
CA VAL A 137 -0.90 9.29 -16.84
C VAL A 137 -0.22 8.39 -15.80
N PRO A 138 -0.36 8.61 -14.47
CA PRO A 138 0.26 7.75 -13.46
C PRO A 138 -0.19 6.28 -13.51
N PRO A 139 -1.49 5.93 -13.58
CA PRO A 139 -1.88 4.52 -13.68
C PRO A 139 -1.44 3.88 -15.01
N LEU A 140 -1.34 4.62 -16.11
CA LEU A 140 -0.75 4.09 -17.35
C LEU A 140 0.72 3.71 -17.17
N ILE A 141 1.50 4.58 -16.52
CA ILE A 141 2.91 4.30 -16.19
C ILE A 141 3.00 3.10 -15.22
N TYR A 142 2.12 3.06 -14.21
CA TYR A 142 2.06 1.96 -13.26
C TYR A 142 1.65 0.63 -13.89
N ALA A 143 0.76 0.61 -14.87
CA ALA A 143 0.41 -0.62 -15.58
C ALA A 143 1.61 -1.26 -16.31
N LEU A 144 2.61 -0.45 -16.69
CA LEU A 144 3.84 -0.92 -17.34
C LEU A 144 4.91 -1.35 -16.34
N MET A 145 5.10 -0.60 -15.26
CA MET A 145 6.21 -0.76 -14.30
C MET A 145 5.80 -1.40 -12.96
N GLY A 146 4.50 -1.48 -12.69
CA GLY A 146 3.95 -1.93 -11.41
C GLY A 146 4.09 -3.43 -11.23
N SER A 147 4.41 -3.83 -10.00
CA SER A 147 4.49 -5.24 -9.60
C SER A 147 3.13 -5.86 -9.29
N SER A 148 2.14 -5.04 -8.89
CA SER A 148 0.80 -5.49 -8.51
C SER A 148 -0.21 -5.16 -9.60
N ARG A 149 -1.02 -6.16 -9.97
CA ARG A 149 -2.01 -6.05 -11.06
C ARG A 149 -3.33 -5.41 -10.62
N ASP A 150 -3.61 -5.43 -9.32
CA ASP A 150 -4.91 -5.05 -8.77
C ASP A 150 -4.92 -3.63 -8.15
N ILE A 151 -3.77 -2.97 -8.08
CA ILE A 151 -3.64 -1.64 -7.48
C ILE A 151 -3.98 -0.57 -8.53
N ALA A 152 -5.04 0.19 -8.26
CA ALA A 152 -5.34 1.42 -8.98
C ALA A 152 -4.60 2.61 -8.35
N ILE A 153 -3.81 3.32 -9.15
CA ILE A 153 -3.10 4.53 -8.71
C ILE A 153 -3.83 5.76 -9.23
N GLY A 154 -4.01 6.74 -8.35
CA GLY A 154 -4.60 8.03 -8.69
C GLY A 154 -4.25 9.09 -7.65
N PRO A 155 -4.65 10.35 -7.90
CA PRO A 155 -4.50 11.41 -6.91
C PRO A 155 -5.33 11.09 -5.65
N VAL A 156 -4.86 11.59 -4.50
CA VAL A 156 -5.48 11.34 -3.19
C VAL A 156 -5.85 12.66 -2.54
N ALA A 157 -7.07 12.74 -1.99
CA ALA A 157 -7.62 13.93 -1.34
C ALA A 157 -6.68 14.61 -0.35
N VAL A 158 -6.01 13.83 0.51
CA VAL A 158 -5.11 14.33 1.55
C VAL A 158 -3.88 15.02 0.94
N VAL A 159 -3.26 14.38 -0.06
CA VAL A 159 -2.09 14.94 -0.74
C VAL A 159 -2.48 16.20 -1.52
N SER A 160 -3.64 16.21 -2.17
CA SER A 160 -4.16 17.38 -2.86
C SER A 160 -4.42 18.56 -1.93
N LEU A 161 -4.96 18.31 -0.73
CA LEU A 161 -5.15 19.34 0.28
C LEU A 161 -3.82 19.89 0.76
N LEU A 162 -2.88 19.01 1.12
CA LEU A 162 -1.56 19.38 1.62
C LEU A 162 -0.80 20.22 0.60
N LEU A 163 -0.82 19.80 -0.67
CA LEU A 163 -0.23 20.57 -1.76
C LEU A 163 -0.91 21.94 -1.87
N GLY A 164 -2.24 21.98 -1.85
CA GLY A 164 -3.01 23.21 -1.89
C GLY A 164 -2.64 24.20 -0.78
N THR A 165 -2.50 23.69 0.46
CA THR A 165 -2.15 24.49 1.65
C THR A 165 -0.74 25.01 1.63
N LEU A 166 0.24 24.19 1.23
CA LEU A 166 1.64 24.62 1.22
C LEU A 166 1.89 25.64 0.10
N LEU A 167 1.27 25.44 -1.07
CA LEU A 167 1.51 26.32 -2.21
C LEU A 167 0.79 27.68 -2.09
N GLN A 168 -0.38 27.72 -1.46
CA GLN A 168 -1.13 28.97 -1.30
C GLN A 168 -0.48 29.92 -0.29
N GLU A 169 0.37 29.41 0.60
CA GLU A 169 1.19 30.22 1.51
C GLU A 169 2.29 30.98 0.77
N GLU A 170 2.84 30.38 -0.29
CA GLU A 170 3.88 30.98 -1.12
C GLU A 170 3.30 31.88 -2.24
N ILE A 171 2.25 31.42 -2.93
CA ILE A 171 1.65 32.12 -4.08
C ILE A 171 0.12 32.09 -3.97
N ASP A 172 -0.54 33.26 -4.03
CA ASP A 172 -2.01 33.32 -4.07
C ASP A 172 -2.52 32.76 -5.41
N PRO A 173 -3.30 31.67 -5.40
CA PRO A 173 -3.79 31.01 -6.62
C PRO A 173 -4.68 31.91 -7.48
N VAL A 174 -5.29 32.94 -6.89
CA VAL A 174 -6.21 33.85 -7.61
C VAL A 174 -5.47 34.99 -8.30
N LYS A 175 -4.38 35.48 -7.69
CA LYS A 175 -3.62 36.61 -8.26
C LYS A 175 -2.73 36.14 -9.42
N ASN A 176 -2.02 35.03 -9.24
CA ASN A 176 -1.06 34.51 -10.22
C ASN A 176 -1.28 33.01 -10.51
N PRO A 177 -2.37 32.63 -11.22
CA PRO A 177 -2.73 31.23 -11.45
C PRO A 177 -1.68 30.44 -12.25
N LEU A 178 -0.96 31.13 -13.16
CA LEU A 178 0.09 30.51 -13.97
C LEU A 178 1.33 30.16 -13.13
N GLU A 179 1.74 31.06 -12.24
CA GLU A 179 2.89 30.84 -11.35
C GLU A 179 2.58 29.76 -10.31
N TYR A 180 1.36 29.77 -9.77
CA TYR A 180 0.87 28.72 -8.88
C TYR A 180 0.96 27.33 -9.52
N SER A 181 0.50 27.20 -10.76
CA SER A 181 0.56 25.93 -11.50
C SER A 181 2.00 25.48 -11.76
N ARG A 182 2.90 26.42 -12.08
CA ARG A 182 4.33 26.12 -12.25
C ARG A 182 4.95 25.62 -10.94
N LEU A 183 4.65 26.27 -9.82
CA LEU A 183 5.12 25.85 -8.51
C LEU A 183 4.62 24.43 -8.16
N ALA A 184 3.35 24.11 -8.45
CA ALA A 184 2.79 22.77 -8.25
C ALA A 184 3.51 21.70 -9.05
N PHE A 185 3.80 21.95 -10.33
CA PHE A 185 4.53 21.00 -11.16
C PHE A 185 5.99 20.86 -10.71
N THR A 186 6.66 21.94 -10.34
CA THR A 186 8.04 21.88 -9.81
C THR A 186 8.09 21.12 -8.48
N ALA A 187 7.18 21.38 -7.55
CA ALA A 187 7.10 20.67 -6.27
C ALA A 187 6.84 19.16 -6.49
N THR A 188 5.91 18.83 -7.39
CA THR A 188 5.60 17.42 -7.73
C THR A 188 6.78 16.73 -8.41
N PHE A 189 7.52 17.44 -9.27
CA PHE A 189 8.73 16.92 -9.91
C PHE A 189 9.82 16.61 -8.88
N PHE A 190 10.09 17.51 -7.94
CA PHE A 190 11.05 17.25 -6.86
C PHE A 190 10.58 16.14 -5.93
N ALA A 191 9.29 16.08 -5.59
CA ALA A 191 8.73 14.97 -4.82
C ALA A 191 8.95 13.62 -5.53
N GLY A 192 8.77 13.57 -6.86
CA GLY A 192 9.06 12.40 -7.69
C GLY A 192 10.54 12.01 -7.69
N ILE A 193 11.45 12.99 -7.78
CA ILE A 193 12.90 12.75 -7.66
C ILE A 193 13.23 12.17 -6.29
N THR A 194 12.72 12.77 -5.21
CA THR A 194 12.95 12.29 -3.85
C THR A 194 12.40 10.86 -3.69
N GLN A 195 11.20 10.58 -4.19
CA GLN A 195 10.62 9.23 -4.15
C GLN A 195 11.44 8.22 -4.97
N ALA A 196 11.95 8.63 -6.13
CA ALA A 196 12.86 7.81 -6.95
C ALA A 196 14.19 7.55 -6.23
N MET A 197 14.75 8.54 -5.55
CA MET A 197 15.97 8.38 -4.74
C MET A 197 15.73 7.41 -3.57
N LEU A 198 14.62 7.58 -2.83
CA LEU A 198 14.24 6.66 -1.75
C LEU A 198 14.05 5.22 -2.26
N GLY A 199 13.41 5.06 -3.42
CA GLY A 199 13.27 3.76 -4.09
C GLY A 199 14.61 3.17 -4.53
N PHE A 200 15.50 3.98 -5.11
CA PHE A 200 16.84 3.55 -5.54
C PHE A 200 17.69 3.05 -4.38
N PHE A 201 17.65 3.75 -3.24
CA PHE A 201 18.33 3.34 -2.02
C PHE A 201 17.58 2.22 -1.26
N ARG A 202 16.44 1.74 -1.78
CA ARG A 202 15.57 0.73 -1.16
C ARG A 202 15.14 1.10 0.28
N LEU A 203 14.85 2.37 0.53
CA LEU A 203 14.36 2.86 1.84
C LEU A 203 12.91 2.46 2.15
N GLY A 204 12.32 1.52 1.40
CA GLY A 204 10.97 1.01 1.66
C GLY A 204 10.82 0.39 3.05
N PHE A 205 11.91 -0.15 3.62
CA PHE A 205 11.95 -0.71 4.96
C PHE A 205 11.53 0.30 6.05
N ILE A 206 11.66 1.61 5.80
CA ILE A 206 11.25 2.65 6.75
C ILE A 206 9.74 2.57 7.05
N ILE A 207 8.95 2.10 6.08
CA ILE A 207 7.50 1.91 6.26
C ILE A 207 7.22 0.80 7.28
N GLU A 208 8.10 -0.21 7.38
CA GLU A 208 7.96 -1.31 8.36
C GLU A 208 8.21 -0.84 9.81
N PHE A 209 8.91 0.28 9.99
CA PHE A 209 9.12 0.90 11.30
C PHE A 209 7.93 1.75 11.77
N LEU A 210 6.93 2.00 10.91
CA LEU A 210 5.71 2.70 11.31
C LEU A 210 4.84 1.76 12.15
N SER A 211 4.56 2.16 13.39
CA SER A 211 3.70 1.38 14.26
C SER A 211 2.28 1.27 13.67
N HIS A 212 1.64 0.13 13.91
CA HIS A 212 0.25 -0.08 13.49
C HIS A 212 -0.68 1.04 14.01
N ALA A 213 -0.47 1.49 15.24
CA ALA A 213 -1.22 2.60 15.84
C ALA A 213 -1.03 3.93 15.08
N ALA A 214 0.18 4.23 14.60
CA ALA A 214 0.45 5.44 13.83
C ALA A 214 -0.25 5.42 12.48
N ILE A 215 -0.24 4.27 11.78
CA ILE A 215 -0.91 4.09 10.49
C ILE A 215 -2.43 4.23 10.67
N VAL A 216 -3.02 3.58 11.67
CA VAL A 216 -4.46 3.68 11.98
C VAL A 216 -4.84 5.12 12.36
N GLY A 217 -4.04 5.79 13.19
CA GLY A 217 -4.28 7.20 13.55
C GLY A 217 -4.22 8.14 12.36
N PHE A 218 -3.23 7.96 11.47
CA PHE A 218 -3.13 8.73 10.24
C PHE A 218 -4.33 8.48 9.31
N MET A 219 -4.74 7.22 9.11
CA MET A 219 -5.92 6.89 8.31
C MET A 219 -7.21 7.48 8.89
N ALA A 220 -7.39 7.46 10.22
CA ALA A 220 -8.53 8.09 10.87
C ALA A 220 -8.54 9.62 10.66
N GLY A 221 -7.39 10.28 10.80
CA GLY A 221 -7.24 11.71 10.53
C GLY A 221 -7.50 12.07 9.05
N ALA A 222 -6.99 11.25 8.13
CA ALA A 222 -7.26 11.34 6.70
C ALA A 222 -8.76 11.20 6.40
N ALA A 223 -9.44 10.21 6.99
CA ALA A 223 -10.87 9.99 6.83
C ALA A 223 -11.71 11.18 7.32
N ILE A 224 -11.37 11.74 8.49
CA ILE A 224 -12.03 12.96 9.01
C ILE A 224 -11.81 14.13 8.06
N THR A 225 -10.57 14.33 7.58
CA THR A 225 -10.23 15.41 6.64
C THR A 225 -11.03 15.29 5.34
N ILE A 226 -11.15 14.08 4.80
CA ILE A 226 -11.96 13.81 3.60
C ILE A 226 -13.43 14.09 3.88
N ALA A 227 -13.98 13.64 5.02
CA ALA A 227 -15.37 13.89 5.38
C ALA A 227 -15.67 15.40 5.47
N LEU A 228 -14.77 16.19 6.05
CA LEU A 228 -14.89 17.65 6.13
C LEU A 228 -14.84 18.31 4.75
N GLN A 229 -14.01 17.81 3.83
CA GLN A 229 -13.96 18.31 2.45
C GLN A 229 -15.27 18.03 1.70
N GLN A 230 -15.89 16.86 1.92
CA GLN A 230 -17.19 16.55 1.33
C GLN A 230 -18.31 17.42 1.92
N LEU A 231 -18.22 17.79 3.20
CA LEU A 231 -19.19 18.66 3.88
C LEU A 231 -19.30 20.05 3.23
N LYS A 232 -18.18 20.60 2.73
CA LYS A 232 -18.17 21.86 1.96
C LYS A 232 -19.06 21.78 0.71
N GLY A 233 -18.99 20.68 -0.03
CA GLY A 233 -19.83 20.44 -1.20
C GLY A 233 -21.29 20.17 -0.82
N PHE A 234 -21.51 19.40 0.24
CA PHE A 234 -22.84 19.01 0.73
C PHE A 234 -23.70 20.20 1.20
N LEU A 235 -23.09 21.17 1.90
CA LEU A 235 -23.81 22.35 2.43
C LEU A 235 -24.08 23.44 1.38
N GLY A 236 -23.55 23.32 0.15
CA GLY A 236 -23.84 24.24 -0.95
C GLY A 236 -23.40 25.70 -0.72
N ILE A 237 -22.41 25.93 0.15
CA ILE A 237 -21.94 27.28 0.49
C ILE A 237 -21.10 27.84 -0.66
N ALA A 238 -21.67 28.74 -1.46
CA ALA A 238 -21.05 29.33 -2.65
C ALA A 238 -19.87 30.27 -2.34
N LYS A 239 -19.79 30.83 -1.12
CA LYS A 239 -18.65 31.62 -0.61
C LYS A 239 -17.95 30.87 0.51
N PHE A 240 -17.19 29.84 0.14
CA PHE A 240 -16.30 29.19 1.11
C PHE A 240 -15.00 29.97 1.21
N THR A 241 -14.55 30.20 2.44
CA THR A 241 -13.27 30.82 2.73
C THR A 241 -12.12 30.08 2.03
N LYS A 242 -11.08 30.81 1.62
CA LYS A 242 -9.90 30.27 0.93
C LYS A 242 -9.01 29.37 1.82
N LYS A 243 -9.33 29.26 3.12
CA LYS A 243 -8.54 28.51 4.08
C LYS A 243 -9.00 27.05 4.12
N SER A 244 -8.06 26.14 3.94
CA SER A 244 -8.25 24.69 3.96
C SER A 244 -8.28 24.10 5.39
N ASP A 245 -8.24 24.97 6.39
CA ASP A 245 -8.04 24.59 7.79
C ASP A 245 -9.34 24.07 8.41
N ILE A 246 -9.27 22.92 9.08
CA ILE A 246 -10.42 22.20 9.66
C ILE A 246 -11.22 23.11 10.58
N ILE A 247 -10.52 23.92 11.37
CA ILE A 247 -11.12 24.87 12.31
C ILE A 247 -11.86 25.97 11.55
N SER A 248 -11.27 26.49 10.47
CA SER A 248 -11.90 27.52 9.63
C SER A 248 -13.11 26.98 8.86
N VAL A 249 -13.08 25.71 8.46
CA VAL A 249 -14.23 25.02 7.86
C VAL A 249 -15.36 24.87 8.89
N MET A 250 -15.07 24.40 10.10
CA MET A 250 -16.08 24.26 11.15
C MET A 250 -16.69 25.60 11.58
N GLU A 251 -15.87 26.65 11.71
CA GLU A 251 -16.33 27.99 12.02
C GLU A 251 -17.21 28.57 10.90
N SER A 252 -16.82 28.35 9.64
CA SER A 252 -17.60 28.79 8.48
C SER A 252 -18.93 28.02 8.34
N VAL A 253 -18.96 26.74 8.71
CA VAL A 253 -20.20 25.93 8.73
C VAL A 253 -21.14 26.44 9.81
N TRP A 254 -20.64 26.67 11.03
CA TRP A 254 -21.45 27.15 12.15
C TRP A 254 -21.99 28.57 11.92
N GLY A 255 -21.17 29.45 11.35
CA GLY A 255 -21.56 30.82 10.99
C GLY A 255 -22.60 30.89 9.85
N ASN A 256 -22.47 30.05 8.81
CA ASN A 256 -23.37 30.08 7.65
C ASN A 256 -24.65 29.25 7.81
N VAL A 257 -24.71 28.30 8.77
CA VAL A 257 -25.93 27.56 9.11
C VAL A 257 -27.10 28.49 9.41
N HIS A 258 -26.83 29.69 9.94
CA HIS A 258 -27.86 30.65 10.32
C HIS A 258 -28.31 31.60 9.18
N HIS A 259 -27.55 31.73 8.07
CA HIS A 259 -27.82 32.79 7.07
C HIS A 259 -27.81 32.37 5.59
N GLY A 260 -27.46 31.13 5.22
CA GLY A 260 -27.35 30.80 3.80
C GLY A 260 -27.13 29.34 3.42
N CYS A 261 -27.67 28.40 4.19
CA CYS A 261 -27.59 26.99 3.81
C CYS A 261 -28.60 26.69 2.69
N ASN A 262 -28.10 26.24 1.54
CA ASN A 262 -28.98 25.90 0.43
C ASN A 262 -29.59 24.51 0.68
N TRP A 263 -30.82 24.51 1.20
CA TRP A 263 -31.56 23.31 1.60
C TRP A 263 -31.75 22.31 0.44
N GLN A 264 -31.75 22.80 -0.82
CA GLN A 264 -31.91 21.97 -2.01
C GLN A 264 -30.69 21.06 -2.21
N THR A 265 -29.48 21.62 -2.05
CA THR A 265 -28.23 20.85 -2.10
C THR A 265 -28.13 19.82 -0.99
N ILE A 266 -28.56 20.18 0.23
CA ILE A 266 -28.57 19.25 1.36
C ILE A 266 -29.53 18.10 1.10
N LEU A 267 -30.75 18.36 0.63
CA LEU A 267 -31.70 17.31 0.31
C LEU A 267 -31.20 16.37 -0.78
N ILE A 268 -30.62 16.92 -1.85
CA ILE A 268 -30.06 16.10 -2.94
C ILE A 268 -28.91 15.25 -2.40
N GLY A 269 -28.00 15.85 -1.64
CA GLY A 269 -26.89 15.12 -1.02
C GLY A 269 -27.37 14.02 -0.06
N ALA A 270 -28.33 14.32 0.82
CA ALA A 270 -28.83 13.40 1.83
C ALA A 270 -29.60 12.23 1.20
N SER A 271 -30.45 12.51 0.19
CA SER A 271 -31.18 11.48 -0.54
C SER A 271 -30.24 10.55 -1.31
N PHE A 272 -29.21 11.10 -1.96
CA PHE A 272 -28.21 10.30 -2.66
C PHE A 272 -27.34 9.48 -1.71
N LEU A 273 -26.94 10.06 -0.57
CA LEU A 273 -26.21 9.34 0.48
C LEU A 273 -27.04 8.19 1.05
N ALA A 274 -28.33 8.43 1.34
CA ALA A 274 -29.24 7.40 1.80
C ALA A 274 -29.37 6.27 0.77
N PHE A 275 -29.57 6.61 -0.51
CA PHE A 275 -29.63 5.64 -1.59
C PHE A 275 -28.37 4.77 -1.70
N LEU A 276 -27.18 5.38 -1.64
CA LEU A 276 -25.91 4.65 -1.67
C LEU A 276 -25.73 3.73 -0.46
N LEU A 277 -26.10 4.20 0.73
CA LEU A 277 -26.03 3.40 1.96
C LEU A 277 -27.01 2.22 1.92
N THR A 278 -28.23 2.42 1.43
CA THR A 278 -29.21 1.34 1.26
C THR A 278 -28.71 0.31 0.26
N THR A 279 -28.19 0.74 -0.89
CA THR A 279 -27.67 -0.16 -1.92
C THR A 279 -26.49 -0.98 -1.38
N LYS A 280 -25.56 -0.33 -0.67
CA LYS A 280 -24.43 -1.02 -0.02
C LYS A 280 -24.89 -1.99 1.05
N TYR A 281 -25.88 -1.62 1.85
CA TYR A 281 -26.43 -2.50 2.88
C TYR A 281 -27.03 -3.77 2.27
N MET A 282 -27.81 -3.63 1.19
CA MET A 282 -28.39 -4.77 0.48
C MET A 282 -27.34 -5.71 -0.11
N ASP A 283 -26.25 -5.17 -0.67
CA ASP A 283 -25.14 -5.97 -1.22
C ASP A 283 -24.44 -6.78 -0.11
N ASN A 284 -24.14 -6.15 1.02
CA ASN A 284 -23.53 -6.84 2.17
C ASN A 284 -24.45 -7.94 2.74
N SER A 285 -25.76 -7.69 2.82
CA SER A 285 -26.72 -8.71 3.30
C SER A 285 -26.86 -9.90 2.35
N GLY A 286 -26.59 -9.73 1.06
CA GLY A 286 -26.61 -10.82 0.08
C GLY A 286 -25.34 -11.70 0.06
N GLN A 287 -24.28 -11.30 0.77
CA GLN A 287 -23.04 -12.09 0.92
C GLN A 287 -23.02 -12.92 2.21
N GLU A 288 -23.96 -12.68 3.13
CA GLU A 288 -24.10 -13.41 4.40
C GLU A 288 -25.03 -14.65 4.29
N GLU A 289 -25.69 -14.86 3.14
CA GLU A 289 -26.48 -16.06 2.78
C GLU A 289 -25.71 -17.02 1.84
#